data_AF-A0A7S1YAW7-F1
#
_entry.id   AF-A0A7S1YAW7-F1
#
_cell.length_a   1.000
_cell.length_b   1.000
_cell.length_c   1.000
_cell.angle_alpha   90.00
_cell.angle_beta   90.00
_cell.angle_gamma   90.00
#
_symmetry.space_group_name_H-M   'P 1'
#
loop_
_entity.id
_entity.type
_entity.pdbx_description
1 polymer ?
#
loop_
_entity_poly.entity_id
_entity_poly.type
_entity_poly.pdbx_seq_one_letter_code
_entity_poly.pdbx_strand_id
1 'polypeptide(L)'
;MLPGFTLRNTLVRNALGNLDDRGSGASVGSAEGQVWAWDRSRLASGSGGPRGGDGDASLPQTTTVLDHLPLALAAREVGHSAIFSVSSAKAGHGVQCLRDGALDTYWQSDGVLPHFVSLSFTRREIVTGLALYVDVHTDDSYTPARLRVSGSAGAGDVHDEVTEEVSMPVGWIYLPLPDWRVRALQLSIFMNHENGRDSNIRQLKVFGARPPSAQPVLPPLTHSTMTAFTALR
;
A
#
# COMPACT_ATOMS: atom_id res chain seq x y z
N MET A 1 -20.79 15.90 14.12
CA MET A 1 -19.79 16.93 13.77
C MET A 1 -18.46 16.47 14.34
N LEU A 2 -17.36 16.27 13.61
CA LEU A 2 -16.90 16.80 12.32
C LEU A 2 -16.39 15.67 11.37
N PRO A 3 -16.26 15.97 10.06
CA PRO A 3 -15.90 15.06 8.97
C PRO A 3 -14.38 14.91 8.83
N GLY A 4 -13.87 13.73 8.45
CA GLY A 4 -12.40 13.53 8.47
C GLY A 4 -11.79 12.42 7.60
N PHE A 5 -12.56 11.69 6.80
CA PHE A 5 -12.00 10.54 6.06
C PHE A 5 -11.58 10.86 4.61
N THR A 6 -12.16 11.88 3.98
CA THR A 6 -11.89 12.18 2.55
C THR A 6 -10.56 12.92 2.32
N LEU A 7 -10.14 13.79 3.25
CA LEU A 7 -8.87 14.53 3.16
C LEU A 7 -7.63 13.62 3.34
N ARG A 8 -7.76 12.55 4.14
CA ARG A 8 -6.66 11.62 4.47
C ARG A 8 -6.25 10.74 3.28
N ASN A 9 -7.21 10.25 2.50
CA ASN A 9 -6.92 9.47 1.28
C ASN A 9 -6.33 10.34 0.14
N THR A 10 -6.64 11.63 0.12
CA THR A 10 -6.14 12.55 -0.92
C THR A 10 -4.63 12.80 -0.81
N LEU A 11 -4.10 12.89 0.43
CA LEU A 11 -2.65 13.01 0.69
C LEU A 11 -1.86 11.75 0.30
N VAL A 12 -2.41 10.55 0.53
CA VAL A 12 -1.80 9.27 0.13
C VAL A 12 -1.80 9.10 -1.39
N ARG A 13 -2.92 9.42 -2.05
CA ARG A 13 -3.01 9.45 -3.53
C ARG A 13 -1.96 10.38 -4.12
N ASN A 14 -1.81 11.58 -3.57
CA ASN A 14 -0.81 12.54 -4.05
C ASN A 14 0.62 12.10 -3.73
N ALA A 15 0.90 11.47 -2.59
CA ALA A 15 2.24 11.02 -2.22
C ALA A 15 2.73 9.83 -3.07
N LEU A 16 1.88 8.84 -3.32
CA LEU A 16 2.22 7.63 -4.09
C LEU A 16 1.96 7.78 -5.60
N GLY A 17 1.07 8.70 -6.00
CA GLY A 17 0.79 9.08 -7.39
C GLY A 17 1.75 10.14 -7.95
N ASN A 18 2.18 11.15 -7.17
CA ASN A 18 3.14 12.16 -7.66
C ASN A 18 4.59 11.66 -7.75
N LEU A 19 4.90 10.44 -7.27
CA LEU A 19 6.17 9.79 -7.60
C LEU A 19 6.28 9.47 -9.10
N ASP A 20 5.17 9.53 -9.84
CA ASP A 20 5.10 9.26 -11.27
C ASP A 20 5.34 10.55 -12.13
N ASP A 21 5.41 11.75 -11.54
CA ASP A 21 5.28 13.03 -12.28
C ASP A 21 6.56 13.89 -12.36
N ARG A 22 7.66 13.29 -12.85
CA ARG A 22 8.81 14.05 -13.40
C ARG A 22 8.92 13.95 -14.91
N GLY A 23 7.77 14.02 -15.58
CA GLY A 23 7.69 14.12 -17.03
C GLY A 23 6.33 14.61 -17.52
N SER A 24 6.25 15.91 -17.77
CA SER A 24 5.25 16.63 -18.60
C SER A 24 3.98 17.19 -17.94
N GLY A 25 3.90 18.53 -17.93
CA GLY A 25 2.72 19.31 -18.38
C GLY A 25 1.45 19.31 -17.52
N ALA A 26 1.28 20.37 -16.74
CA ALA A 26 0.06 20.69 -15.98
C ALA A 26 -1.23 20.81 -16.83
N SER A 27 -2.38 20.41 -16.25
CA SER A 27 -3.57 21.27 -16.16
C SER A 27 -4.54 20.77 -15.08
N VAL A 28 -5.08 21.71 -14.31
CA VAL A 28 -5.99 21.53 -13.18
C VAL A 28 -7.43 21.64 -13.67
N GLY A 29 -8.32 20.73 -13.24
CA GLY A 29 -9.75 20.77 -13.59
C GLY A 29 -10.66 20.16 -12.52
N SER A 30 -11.28 21.04 -11.73
CA SER A 30 -12.53 21.01 -10.96
C SER A 30 -13.17 19.68 -10.52
N ALA A 31 -13.43 19.57 -9.21
CA ALA A 31 -14.26 18.53 -8.57
C ALA A 31 -15.65 19.07 -8.21
N GLU A 32 -16.72 18.37 -8.58
CA GLU A 32 -18.08 18.54 -8.02
C GLU A 32 -18.89 17.21 -8.00
N GLY A 33 -19.62 16.96 -6.89
CA GLY A 33 -20.79 16.06 -6.73
C GLY A 33 -20.51 14.54 -6.67
N GLN A 34 -21.17 13.67 -5.91
CA GLN A 34 -22.41 13.72 -5.10
C GLN A 34 -22.53 12.41 -4.26
N VAL A 35 -23.46 12.39 -3.30
CA VAL A 35 -23.65 11.49 -2.13
C VAL A 35 -24.48 10.23 -2.41
N TRP A 36 -24.24 9.10 -1.71
CA TRP A 36 -25.30 8.15 -1.27
C TRP A 36 -25.01 7.53 0.12
N ALA A 37 -26.06 7.44 0.94
CA ALA A 37 -26.09 6.88 2.29
C ALA A 37 -26.71 5.47 2.30
N TRP A 38 -26.35 4.63 3.29
CA TRP A 38 -27.13 3.44 3.66
C TRP A 38 -27.40 3.38 5.17
N ASP A 39 -28.66 3.03 5.47
CA ASP A 39 -29.36 3.04 6.75
C ASP A 39 -29.01 1.82 7.63
N ARG A 40 -28.98 2.01 8.94
CA ARG A 40 -28.60 1.00 9.95
C ARG A 40 -29.73 0.83 10.97
N SER A 41 -30.83 0.22 10.55
CA SER A 41 -31.89 -0.21 11.47
C SER A 41 -32.13 -1.71 11.36
N ARG A 42 -31.36 -2.49 12.12
CA ARG A 42 -31.71 -3.82 12.68
C ARG A 42 -30.50 -4.35 13.43
N LEU A 43 -30.55 -4.24 14.76
CA LEU A 43 -30.05 -5.21 15.74
C LEU A 43 -30.31 -4.60 17.14
N ALA A 44 -31.52 -4.78 17.63
CA ALA A 44 -31.85 -4.61 19.04
C ALA A 44 -32.91 -5.65 19.41
N SER A 45 -32.49 -6.72 20.07
CA SER A 45 -33.22 -7.37 21.17
C SER A 45 -32.45 -8.61 21.64
N GLY A 46 -32.06 -8.65 22.92
CA GLY A 46 -31.51 -9.85 23.54
C GLY A 46 -30.75 -9.57 24.83
N SER A 47 -31.49 -9.32 25.91
CA SER A 47 -31.01 -9.12 27.29
C SER A 47 -30.55 -10.42 27.98
N GLY A 48 -29.43 -10.36 28.72
CA GLY A 48 -29.08 -11.33 29.76
C GLY A 48 -27.57 -11.44 30.03
N GLY A 49 -27.07 -10.82 31.11
CA GLY A 49 -25.74 -11.14 31.68
C GLY A 49 -25.82 -12.26 32.74
N PRO A 50 -24.76 -12.56 33.54
CA PRO A 50 -23.47 -11.84 33.61
C PRO A 50 -22.19 -12.72 33.87
N ARG A 51 -21.04 -12.03 33.90
CA ARG A 51 -19.73 -12.34 34.55
C ARG A 51 -18.76 -13.32 33.89
N GLY A 52 -17.56 -12.81 33.58
CA GLY A 52 -16.30 -13.56 33.61
C GLY A 52 -15.27 -13.11 32.58
N GLY A 53 -14.18 -12.49 33.02
CA GLY A 53 -12.91 -12.41 32.28
C GLY A 53 -12.52 -11.03 31.78
N ASP A 54 -11.78 -10.30 32.62
CA ASP A 54 -10.93 -9.20 32.17
C ASP A 54 -9.83 -9.76 31.26
N GLY A 55 -10.07 -9.68 29.96
CA GLY A 55 -9.06 -9.84 28.92
C GLY A 55 -9.24 -8.67 27.98
N ASP A 56 -8.41 -7.65 28.15
CA ASP A 56 -8.25 -6.56 27.19
C ASP A 56 -7.72 -7.15 25.87
N ALA A 57 -8.65 -7.72 25.09
CA ALA A 57 -8.42 -8.06 23.71
C ALA A 57 -8.42 -6.75 22.93
N SER A 58 -7.27 -6.06 23.01
CA SER A 58 -6.93 -4.98 22.10
C SER A 58 -7.22 -5.46 20.68
N LEU A 59 -8.20 -4.82 20.04
CA LEU A 59 -8.49 -5.02 18.62
C LEU A 59 -7.18 -4.80 17.85
N PRO A 60 -6.85 -5.63 16.84
CA PRO A 60 -5.64 -5.42 16.06
C PRO A 60 -5.73 -4.03 15.43
N GLN A 61 -4.82 -3.15 15.85
CA GLN A 61 -4.71 -1.82 15.30
C GLN A 61 -4.34 -1.99 13.83
N THR A 62 -5.29 -1.71 12.94
CA THR A 62 -5.06 -1.78 11.49
C THR A 62 -3.96 -0.78 11.17
N THR A 63 -2.78 -1.28 10.83
CA THR A 63 -1.66 -0.47 10.36
C THR A 63 -2.10 0.21 9.07
N THR A 64 -2.36 1.52 9.15
CA THR A 64 -2.83 2.27 7.99
C THR A 64 -1.63 2.84 7.24
N VAL A 65 -1.79 3.14 5.94
CA VAL A 65 -0.74 3.81 5.13
C VAL A 65 -0.25 5.12 5.75
N LEU A 66 -1.07 5.76 6.58
CA LEU A 66 -0.69 7.02 7.25
C LEU A 66 0.42 6.83 8.28
N ASP A 67 0.49 5.67 8.93
CA ASP A 67 1.51 5.39 9.96
C ASP A 67 2.91 5.26 9.34
N HIS A 68 2.97 4.93 8.05
CA HIS A 68 4.21 4.70 7.30
C HIS A 68 4.44 5.68 6.15
N LEU A 69 3.63 6.73 6.02
CA LEU A 69 3.77 7.76 4.99
C LEU A 69 5.18 8.36 4.90
N PRO A 70 5.91 8.63 6.01
CA PRO A 70 7.29 9.12 5.95
C PRO A 70 8.25 8.12 5.28
N LEU A 71 8.06 6.81 5.48
CA LEU A 71 8.88 5.76 4.87
C LEU A 71 8.57 5.64 3.38
N ALA A 72 7.30 5.67 3.00
CA ALA A 72 6.86 5.65 1.61
C ALA A 72 7.39 6.84 0.80
N LEU A 73 7.44 8.04 1.40
CA LEU A 73 7.98 9.26 0.77
C LEU A 73 9.52 9.27 0.64
N ALA A 74 10.23 8.54 1.51
CA ALA A 74 11.68 8.44 1.47
C ALA A 74 12.17 7.35 0.48
N ALA A 75 11.34 6.34 0.22
CA ALA A 75 11.72 5.18 -0.57
C ALA A 75 11.65 5.42 -2.09
N ARG A 76 12.43 4.64 -2.84
CA ARG A 76 12.46 4.65 -4.31
C ARG A 76 11.64 3.47 -4.84
N GLU A 77 10.81 3.67 -5.86
CA GLU A 77 10.18 2.53 -6.56
C GLU A 77 11.25 1.74 -7.32
N VAL A 78 11.32 0.43 -7.07
CA VAL A 78 12.36 -0.46 -7.62
C VAL A 78 11.80 -1.62 -8.43
N GLY A 79 10.48 -1.65 -8.66
CA GLY A 79 9.82 -2.71 -9.40
C GLY A 79 10.34 -2.81 -10.82
N HIS A 80 10.74 -1.71 -11.45
CA HIS A 80 11.33 -1.75 -12.80
C HIS A 80 12.60 -2.64 -12.90
N SER A 81 13.23 -2.99 -11.77
CA SER A 81 14.41 -3.87 -11.70
C SER A 81 14.06 -5.35 -11.43
N ALA A 82 12.77 -5.70 -11.35
CA ALA A 82 12.28 -7.04 -11.11
C ALA A 82 11.41 -7.55 -12.26
N ILE A 83 11.51 -8.86 -12.49
CA ILE A 83 10.57 -9.63 -13.31
C ILE A 83 9.44 -10.10 -12.40
N PHE A 84 8.20 -9.84 -12.80
CA PHE A 84 7.01 -10.23 -12.04
C PHE A 84 6.41 -11.50 -12.67
N SER A 85 5.97 -12.42 -11.83
CA SER A 85 5.14 -13.56 -12.21
C SER A 85 4.03 -13.74 -11.18
N VAL A 86 2.96 -14.43 -11.58
CA VAL A 86 1.81 -14.72 -10.71
C VAL A 86 1.57 -16.22 -10.65
N SER A 87 0.96 -16.70 -9.57
CA SER A 87 0.59 -18.10 -9.39
C SER A 87 -0.37 -18.61 -10.47
N SER A 88 -1.34 -17.77 -10.83
CA SER A 88 -2.36 -18.01 -11.85
C SER A 88 -2.99 -16.69 -12.27
N ALA A 89 -3.71 -16.69 -13.38
CA ALA A 89 -4.47 -15.52 -13.83
C ALA A 89 -5.66 -15.93 -14.70
N LYS A 90 -6.79 -15.23 -14.55
CA LYS A 90 -7.86 -15.26 -15.55
C LYS A 90 -7.40 -14.63 -16.85
N ALA A 91 -7.95 -15.10 -17.97
CA ALA A 91 -7.66 -14.54 -19.30
C ALA A 91 -7.94 -13.03 -19.31
N GLY A 92 -6.96 -12.23 -19.75
CA GLY A 92 -7.03 -10.76 -19.77
C GLY A 92 -6.65 -10.05 -18.46
N HIS A 93 -6.62 -10.74 -17.33
CA HIS A 93 -6.39 -10.18 -15.99
C HIS A 93 -5.07 -10.67 -15.39
N GLY A 94 -3.98 -10.48 -16.13
CA GLY A 94 -2.66 -11.03 -15.83
C GLY A 94 -1.73 -10.06 -15.11
N VAL A 95 -0.45 -10.43 -15.04
CA VAL A 95 0.62 -9.66 -14.37
C VAL A 95 0.74 -8.22 -14.88
N GLN A 96 0.40 -7.98 -16.15
CA GLN A 96 0.44 -6.64 -16.76
C GLN A 96 -0.45 -5.63 -16.02
N CYS A 97 -1.59 -6.06 -15.47
CA CYS A 97 -2.54 -5.19 -14.79
C CYS A 97 -2.00 -4.69 -13.44
N LEU A 98 -1.03 -5.38 -12.85
CA LEU A 98 -0.43 -4.94 -11.58
C LEU A 98 0.38 -3.64 -11.70
N ARG A 99 0.72 -3.23 -12.93
CA ARG A 99 1.76 -2.22 -13.20
C ARG A 99 1.44 -1.25 -14.32
N ASP A 100 0.23 -1.31 -14.87
CA ASP A 100 -0.22 -0.44 -15.96
C ASP A 100 -0.61 0.97 -15.48
N GLY A 101 -0.58 1.24 -14.18
CA GLY A 101 -0.94 2.53 -13.59
C GLY A 101 -2.44 2.81 -13.58
N ALA A 102 -3.27 1.85 -13.99
CA ALA A 102 -4.71 2.00 -14.08
C ALA A 102 -5.41 1.36 -12.88
N LEU A 103 -6.41 2.04 -12.31
CA LEU A 103 -7.11 1.55 -11.11
C LEU A 103 -8.39 0.77 -11.47
N ASP A 104 -8.80 0.79 -12.73
CA ASP A 104 -9.94 0.06 -13.28
C ASP A 104 -9.56 -1.35 -13.77
N THR A 105 -8.28 -1.57 -14.10
CA THR A 105 -7.72 -2.90 -14.39
C THR A 105 -7.25 -3.60 -13.10
N TYR A 106 -7.13 -4.92 -13.18
CA TYR A 106 -6.69 -5.74 -12.05
C TYR A 106 -6.13 -7.08 -12.52
N TRP A 107 -5.13 -7.58 -11.78
CA TRP A 107 -4.81 -9.01 -11.79
C TRP A 107 -5.92 -9.75 -11.05
N GLN A 108 -6.41 -10.83 -11.63
CA GLN A 108 -7.33 -11.75 -10.99
C GLN A 108 -6.75 -13.15 -11.01
N SER A 109 -6.55 -13.75 -9.83
CA SER A 109 -6.11 -15.14 -9.74
C SER A 109 -7.16 -16.11 -10.30
N ASP A 110 -6.71 -17.31 -10.65
CA ASP A 110 -7.59 -18.40 -11.08
C ASP A 110 -6.98 -19.74 -10.65
N GLY A 111 -7.10 -20.07 -9.37
CA GLY A 111 -6.36 -21.18 -8.79
C GLY A 111 -6.78 -21.56 -7.38
N VAL A 112 -5.89 -22.27 -6.68
CA VAL A 112 -6.05 -22.61 -5.27
C VAL A 112 -5.13 -21.72 -4.43
N LEU A 113 -5.60 -21.37 -3.23
CA LEU A 113 -4.79 -20.64 -2.26
C LEU A 113 -3.53 -21.46 -1.86
N PRO A 114 -2.42 -20.80 -1.49
CA PRO A 114 -2.24 -19.35 -1.55
C PRO A 114 -2.01 -18.86 -2.99
N HIS A 115 -2.65 -17.74 -3.34
CA HIS A 115 -2.30 -17.02 -4.58
C HIS A 115 -1.04 -16.21 -4.32
N PHE A 116 -0.19 -15.99 -5.33
CA PHE A 116 1.02 -15.22 -5.10
C PHE A 116 1.47 -14.42 -6.31
N VAL A 117 2.16 -13.31 -6.03
CA VAL A 117 2.95 -12.53 -6.96
C VAL A 117 4.41 -12.68 -6.57
N SER A 118 5.24 -13.17 -7.49
CA SER A 118 6.68 -13.33 -7.30
C SER A 118 7.43 -12.24 -8.06
N LEU A 119 8.43 -11.65 -7.42
CA LEU A 119 9.31 -10.64 -7.97
C LEU A 119 10.73 -11.20 -7.96
N SER A 120 11.36 -11.32 -9.13
CA SER A 120 12.75 -11.76 -9.29
C SER A 120 13.61 -10.61 -9.77
N PHE A 121 14.50 -10.12 -8.90
CA PHE A 121 15.37 -8.99 -9.19
C PHE A 121 16.63 -9.43 -9.97
N THR A 122 17.01 -8.64 -10.98
CA THR A 122 18.23 -8.90 -11.77
C THR A 122 19.49 -8.83 -10.91
N ARG A 123 19.51 -7.94 -9.92
CA ARG A 123 20.57 -7.79 -8.92
C ARG A 123 19.94 -7.80 -7.52
N ARG A 124 20.74 -8.07 -6.48
CA ARG A 124 20.27 -7.95 -5.09
C ARG A 124 19.80 -6.52 -4.83
N GLU A 125 18.56 -6.35 -4.41
CA GLU A 125 17.93 -5.07 -4.07
C GLU A 125 17.65 -5.02 -2.56
N ILE A 126 17.79 -3.85 -1.94
CA ILE A 126 17.32 -3.63 -0.56
C ILE A 126 15.89 -3.15 -0.66
N VAL A 127 14.94 -3.98 -0.24
CA VAL A 127 13.50 -3.71 -0.29
C VAL A 127 13.00 -3.30 1.08
N THR A 128 12.34 -2.15 1.15
CA THR A 128 11.87 -1.50 2.38
C THR A 128 10.35 -1.60 2.54
N GLY A 129 9.63 -2.01 1.50
CA GLY A 129 8.19 -2.24 1.58
C GLY A 129 7.51 -2.46 0.24
N LEU A 130 6.24 -2.85 0.29
CA LEU A 130 5.34 -2.99 -0.86
C LEU A 130 4.15 -2.05 -0.68
N ALA A 131 3.63 -1.48 -1.78
CA ALA A 131 2.31 -0.86 -1.79
C ALA A 131 1.39 -1.58 -2.77
N LEU A 132 0.15 -1.82 -2.35
CA LEU A 132 -0.87 -2.49 -3.14
C LEU A 132 -2.10 -1.59 -3.22
N TYR A 133 -2.75 -1.52 -4.38
CA TYR A 133 -4.07 -0.92 -4.47
C TYR A 133 -5.14 -2.01 -4.46
N VAL A 134 -6.02 -1.98 -3.46
CA VAL A 134 -7.15 -2.90 -3.27
C VAL A 134 -8.36 -2.10 -2.80
N ASP A 135 -9.58 -2.49 -3.19
CA ASP A 135 -10.78 -1.77 -2.80
C ASP A 135 -11.94 -2.72 -2.50
N VAL A 136 -12.26 -2.89 -1.21
CA VAL A 136 -13.32 -3.80 -0.76
C VAL A 136 -14.69 -3.45 -1.32
N HIS A 137 -14.96 -2.18 -1.64
CA HIS A 137 -16.26 -1.79 -2.20
C HIS A 137 -16.41 -2.19 -3.66
N THR A 138 -15.29 -2.31 -4.39
CA THR A 138 -15.31 -2.67 -5.81
C THR A 138 -15.07 -4.16 -6.01
N ASP A 139 -14.20 -4.76 -5.19
CA ASP A 139 -13.74 -6.14 -5.33
C ASP A 139 -14.47 -7.12 -4.40
N ASP A 140 -15.18 -6.64 -3.37
CA ASP A 140 -16.00 -7.47 -2.46
C ASP A 140 -15.22 -8.69 -1.93
N SER A 141 -15.72 -9.92 -2.15
CA SER A 141 -15.02 -11.16 -1.77
C SER A 141 -13.67 -11.40 -2.46
N TYR A 142 -13.35 -10.73 -3.57
CA TYR A 142 -12.03 -10.82 -4.23
C TYR A 142 -10.94 -10.02 -3.51
N THR A 143 -11.27 -9.31 -2.43
CA THR A 143 -10.34 -8.44 -1.71
C THR A 143 -9.42 -9.26 -0.81
N PRO A 144 -8.08 -9.16 -0.94
CA PRO A 144 -7.14 -9.84 -0.05
C PRO A 144 -7.31 -9.41 1.42
N ALA A 145 -7.30 -10.38 2.34
CA ALA A 145 -7.49 -10.16 3.78
C ALA A 145 -6.29 -10.61 4.63
N ARG A 146 -5.59 -11.70 4.26
CA ARG A 146 -4.35 -12.14 4.91
C ARG A 146 -3.23 -12.25 3.90
N LEU A 147 -2.23 -11.38 4.05
CA LEU A 147 -1.09 -11.25 3.17
C LEU A 147 0.17 -11.71 3.89
N ARG A 148 1.10 -12.30 3.16
CA ARG A 148 2.46 -12.56 3.63
C ARG A 148 3.44 -12.10 2.58
N VAL A 149 4.46 -11.37 2.99
CA VAL A 149 5.62 -11.09 2.15
C VAL A 149 6.76 -11.96 2.62
N SER A 150 7.42 -12.67 1.72
CA SER A 150 8.66 -13.40 2.00
C SER A 150 9.76 -12.99 1.03
N GLY A 151 11.00 -12.97 1.49
CA GLY A 151 12.16 -12.57 0.70
C GLY A 151 13.29 -13.60 0.78
N SER A 152 14.06 -13.78 -0.30
CA SER A 152 15.25 -14.63 -0.29
C SER A 152 16.43 -13.95 -1.00
N ALA A 153 17.64 -14.15 -0.46
CA ALA A 153 18.87 -13.56 -1.01
C ALA A 153 19.56 -14.43 -2.08
N GLY A 154 19.07 -15.65 -2.33
CA GLY A 154 19.61 -16.62 -3.29
C GLY A 154 18.91 -17.98 -3.22
N ALA A 155 19.27 -18.90 -4.12
CA ALA A 155 18.75 -20.27 -4.09
C ALA A 155 19.26 -20.99 -2.84
N GLY A 156 18.35 -21.35 -1.93
CA GLY A 156 18.66 -22.02 -0.66
C GLY A 156 18.88 -21.10 0.55
N ASP A 157 18.66 -19.79 0.41
CA ASP A 157 18.89 -18.81 1.48
C ASP A 157 17.64 -18.57 2.37
N VAL A 158 17.89 -18.02 3.56
CA VAL A 158 16.89 -17.71 4.61
C VAL A 158 15.73 -16.89 4.05
N HIS A 159 14.51 -17.29 4.43
CA HIS A 159 13.28 -16.58 4.11
C HIS A 159 12.90 -15.70 5.29
N ASP A 160 13.19 -14.41 5.19
CA ASP A 160 12.52 -13.45 6.08
C ASP A 160 11.06 -13.37 5.65
N GLU A 161 10.13 -13.35 6.60
CA GLU A 161 8.70 -13.23 6.33
C GLU A 161 8.00 -12.22 7.25
N VAL A 162 7.04 -11.50 6.69
CA VAL A 162 6.13 -10.59 7.40
C VAL A 162 4.72 -10.98 6.98
N THR A 163 3.82 -11.19 7.94
CA THR A 163 2.41 -11.49 7.69
C THR A 163 1.56 -10.36 8.24
N GLU A 164 0.64 -9.86 7.42
CA GLU A 164 -0.27 -8.77 7.75
C GLU A 164 -1.71 -9.19 7.49
N GLU A 165 -2.60 -8.85 8.41
CA GLU A 165 -4.04 -8.97 8.22
C GLU A 165 -4.65 -7.60 7.97
N VAL A 166 -5.39 -7.49 6.88
CA VAL A 166 -5.95 -6.24 6.39
C VAL A 166 -7.47 -6.34 6.48
N SER A 167 -8.09 -5.34 7.10
CA SER A 167 -9.55 -5.30 7.30
C SER A 167 -10.16 -4.14 6.54
N MET A 168 -11.07 -4.45 5.61
CA MET A 168 -11.86 -3.49 4.83
C MET A 168 -10.99 -2.45 4.10
N PRO A 169 -9.95 -2.85 3.34
CA PRO A 169 -9.06 -1.89 2.72
C PRO A 169 -9.73 -1.14 1.57
N VAL A 170 -9.44 0.16 1.47
CA VAL A 170 -9.94 1.04 0.41
C VAL A 170 -8.80 1.94 -0.07
N GLY A 171 -8.22 1.58 -1.21
CA GLY A 171 -7.14 2.31 -1.86
C GLY A 171 -5.77 1.67 -1.67
N TRP A 172 -4.73 2.51 -1.58
CA TRP A 172 -3.38 2.03 -1.33
C TRP A 172 -3.27 1.49 0.09
N ILE A 173 -2.64 0.32 0.25
CA ILE A 173 -2.13 -0.25 1.49
C ILE A 173 -0.60 -0.35 1.38
N TYR A 174 0.13 -0.20 2.49
CA TYR A 174 1.59 -0.27 2.52
C TYR A 174 2.03 -1.33 3.53
N LEU A 175 2.86 -2.26 3.09
CA LEU A 175 3.45 -3.32 3.88
C LEU A 175 4.92 -2.97 4.14
N PRO A 176 5.28 -2.44 5.33
CA PRO A 176 6.67 -2.13 5.65
C PRO A 176 7.49 -3.42 5.79
N LEU A 177 8.75 -3.38 5.35
CA LEU A 177 9.72 -4.47 5.52
C LEU A 177 10.97 -3.94 6.23
N PRO A 178 11.69 -4.78 7.00
CA PRO A 178 12.88 -4.37 7.74
C PRO A 178 14.12 -4.35 6.83
N ASP A 179 14.02 -3.63 5.70
CA ASP A 179 15.09 -3.39 4.72
C ASP A 179 15.79 -4.67 4.21
N TRP A 180 15.00 -5.64 3.75
CA TRP A 180 15.51 -6.93 3.29
C TRP A 180 16.38 -6.81 2.05
N ARG A 181 17.55 -7.44 2.07
CA ARG A 181 18.43 -7.54 0.91
C ARG A 181 18.13 -8.82 0.13
N VAL A 182 17.29 -8.71 -0.90
CA VAL A 182 16.70 -9.87 -1.59
C VAL A 182 17.10 -9.95 -3.07
N ARG A 183 17.11 -11.17 -3.62
CA ARG A 183 17.06 -11.45 -5.05
C ARG A 183 15.66 -11.84 -5.51
N ALA A 184 14.88 -12.45 -4.64
CA ALA A 184 13.50 -12.79 -4.92
C ALA A 184 12.60 -12.39 -3.75
N LEU A 185 11.39 -11.94 -4.07
CA LEU A 185 10.36 -11.58 -3.10
C LEU A 185 9.04 -12.19 -3.55
N GLN A 186 8.23 -12.65 -2.62
CA GLN A 186 6.92 -13.21 -2.90
C GLN A 186 5.87 -12.59 -1.98
N LEU A 187 4.88 -11.94 -2.59
CA LEU A 187 3.64 -11.56 -1.94
C LEU A 187 2.65 -12.73 -2.08
N SER A 188 2.25 -13.32 -0.97
CA SER A 188 1.31 -14.45 -0.92
C SER A 188 0.01 -14.02 -0.24
N ILE A 189 -1.11 -14.42 -0.82
CA ILE A 189 -2.46 -14.18 -0.33
C ILE A 189 -2.99 -15.50 0.20
N PHE A 190 -3.20 -15.57 1.50
CA PHE A 190 -3.67 -16.78 2.19
C PHE A 190 -5.17 -16.79 2.41
N MET A 191 -5.82 -15.62 2.37
CA MET A 191 -7.23 -15.46 2.63
C MET A 191 -7.74 -14.19 1.97
N ASN A 192 -8.97 -14.24 1.45
CA ASN A 192 -9.72 -13.08 1.00
C ASN A 192 -10.87 -12.76 1.95
N HIS A 193 -11.44 -11.56 1.81
CA HIS A 193 -12.68 -11.18 2.46
C HIS A 193 -13.81 -12.15 2.08
N GLU A 194 -14.75 -12.36 3.00
CA GLU A 194 -15.92 -13.25 2.81
C GLU A 194 -15.59 -14.68 2.33
N ASN A 195 -14.37 -15.16 2.61
CA ASN A 195 -13.85 -16.44 2.10
C ASN A 195 -13.87 -16.55 0.56
N GLY A 196 -13.66 -15.44 -0.15
CA GLY A 196 -13.58 -15.45 -1.60
C GLY A 196 -12.46 -16.34 -2.13
N ARG A 197 -12.74 -16.99 -3.27
CA ARG A 197 -11.86 -18.01 -3.86
C ARG A 197 -10.65 -17.42 -4.58
N ASP A 198 -10.87 -16.38 -5.38
CA ASP A 198 -9.83 -15.70 -6.16
C ASP A 198 -9.56 -14.32 -5.56
N SER A 199 -8.44 -13.70 -5.93
CA SER A 199 -8.02 -12.39 -5.45
C SER A 199 -7.88 -11.39 -6.58
N ASN A 200 -8.27 -10.14 -6.33
CA ASN A 200 -8.02 -8.98 -7.19
C ASN A 200 -6.95 -8.08 -6.57
N ILE A 201 -5.94 -7.71 -7.36
CA ILE A 201 -5.02 -6.60 -7.04
C ILE A 201 -4.97 -5.67 -8.25
N ARG A 202 -5.26 -4.39 -8.00
CA ARG A 202 -5.34 -3.37 -9.06
C ARG A 202 -3.97 -2.79 -9.39
N GLN A 203 -3.12 -2.57 -8.39
CA GLN A 203 -1.74 -2.13 -8.59
C GLN A 203 -0.81 -2.72 -7.53
N LEU A 204 0.46 -2.91 -7.88
CA LEU A 204 1.54 -3.32 -6.99
C LEU A 204 2.81 -2.52 -7.27
N LYS A 205 3.28 -1.76 -6.28
CA LYS A 205 4.57 -1.07 -6.30
C LYS A 205 5.50 -1.69 -5.24
N VAL A 206 6.78 -1.80 -5.54
CA VAL A 206 7.79 -2.27 -4.58
C VAL A 206 8.83 -1.18 -4.36
N PHE A 207 9.17 -0.95 -3.10
CA PHE A 207 10.00 0.16 -2.68
C PHE A 207 11.32 -0.34 -2.11
N GLY A 208 12.41 0.34 -2.47
CA GLY A 208 13.74 0.06 -1.98
C GLY A 208 14.43 1.28 -1.40
N ALA A 209 15.54 1.01 -0.70
CA ALA A 209 16.33 2.04 -0.07
C ALA A 209 16.86 3.02 -1.13
N ARG A 210 16.83 4.32 -0.80
CA ARG A 210 17.40 5.33 -1.69
C ARG A 210 18.94 5.18 -1.69
N PRO A 211 19.60 5.10 -2.85
CA PRO A 211 21.06 5.11 -2.88
C PRO A 211 21.58 6.39 -2.19
N PRO A 212 22.72 6.33 -1.47
CA PRO A 212 23.28 7.49 -0.75
C PRO A 212 23.50 8.73 -1.63
N SER A 213 23.69 8.55 -2.95
CA SER A 213 23.91 9.63 -3.91
C SER A 213 22.65 10.43 -4.30
N ALA A 214 21.46 10.01 -3.87
CA ALA A 214 20.19 10.67 -4.18
C ALA A 214 19.57 11.38 -2.97
N GLN A 215 20.36 11.75 -1.97
CA GLN A 215 19.90 12.76 -1.01
C GLN A 215 19.62 14.07 -1.77
N PRO A 216 18.51 14.76 -1.47
CA PRO A 216 18.36 16.13 -1.96
C PRO A 216 19.54 16.91 -1.40
N VAL A 217 20.46 17.32 -2.28
CA VAL A 217 21.49 18.28 -1.92
C VAL A 217 20.73 19.55 -1.59
N LEU A 218 20.51 19.79 -0.31
CA LEU A 218 20.00 21.08 0.14
C LEU A 218 20.99 22.12 -0.40
N PRO A 219 20.54 23.14 -1.15
CA PRO A 219 21.44 24.21 -1.56
C PRO A 219 22.09 24.78 -0.29
N PRO A 220 23.41 25.04 -0.28
CA PRO A 220 24.07 25.59 0.89
C PRO A 220 23.33 26.85 1.32
N LEU A 221 23.00 26.94 2.61
CA LEU A 221 22.40 28.13 3.20
C LEU A 221 23.41 29.28 3.07
N THR A 222 23.29 30.06 1.99
CA THR A 222 23.99 31.32 1.86
C THR A 222 23.39 32.26 2.91
N HIS A 223 24.16 32.52 3.96
CA HIS A 223 23.84 33.59 4.91
C HIS A 223 23.93 34.92 4.17
N SER A 224 22.83 35.39 3.58
CA SER A 224 22.69 36.79 3.18
C SER A 224 22.13 37.57 4.36
N THR A 225 23.07 38.13 5.10
CA THR A 225 23.05 39.46 5.75
C THR A 225 21.78 39.88 6.48
N MET A 226 21.91 39.93 7.81
CA MET A 226 21.13 40.82 8.66
C MET A 226 21.05 42.23 8.07
N THR A 227 19.85 42.74 7.85
CA THR A 227 19.63 44.19 7.80
C THR A 227 18.66 44.53 8.92
N ALA A 228 19.20 45.22 9.93
CA ALA A 228 18.51 45.71 11.09
C ALA A 228 17.42 46.72 10.68
N PHE A 229 16.22 46.58 11.25
CA PHE A 229 15.26 47.67 11.30
C PHE A 229 15.65 48.62 12.43
N THR A 230 16.29 49.73 12.09
CA THR A 230 16.31 50.93 12.94
C THR A 230 15.05 51.73 12.61
N ALA A 231 14.05 51.69 13.49
CA ALA A 231 12.95 52.65 13.46
C ALA A 231 13.37 53.87 14.30
N LEU A 232 13.57 55.00 13.62
CA LEU A 232 13.60 56.34 14.21
C LEU A 232 12.37 57.10 13.68
N ARG A 233 11.35 57.26 14.52
CA ARG A 233 10.77 58.54 14.97
C ARG A 233 9.52 58.28 15.80
#